data_AF-A0A1Y2IMX8-F1
#
_entry.id   AF-A0A1Y2IMX8-F1
#
_cell.length_a   1.000
_cell.length_b   1.000
_cell.length_c   1.000
_cell.angle_alpha   90.00
_cell.angle_beta   90.00
_cell.angle_gamma   90.00
#
_symmetry.space_group_name_H-M   'P 1'
#
loop_
_entity.id
_entity.type
_entity.pdbx_description
1 polymer ?
#
loop_
_entity_poly.entity_id
_entity_poly.type
_entity_poly.pdbx_seq_one_letter_code
_entity_poly.pdbx_strand_id
1 'polypeptide(L)'
;MLASLRTAAGTIGSQCRPICFSSYLLYPAAPHIRTFVTTAARKTTVVNPAWVKTSTESDRRQWNYLLDTSNRHLKKEEPSKSPEDIWKMREKNEVAYLPRPNNPYSGRSVPVIKGQVSVALNKLKGILSINAVRQTNIRDERHEKKGEKRNRLRSLRWRRRFAHEVRKKVQLVNEIRARGA
;
A
#
# COMPACT_ATOMS: atom_id res chain seq x y z
N MET A 1 35.54 40.34 -48.58
CA MET A 1 36.53 40.77 -47.57
C MET A 1 36.04 40.27 -46.21
N LEU A 2 36.25 39.01 -45.82
CA LEU A 2 37.45 38.43 -45.17
C LEU A 2 37.95 39.20 -43.93
N ALA A 3 37.50 38.76 -42.75
CA ALA A 3 38.21 38.66 -41.45
C ALA A 3 37.18 38.09 -40.45
N SER A 4 37.19 36.84 -39.98
CA SER A 4 38.23 35.97 -39.41
C SER A 4 38.93 36.55 -38.19
N LEU A 5 38.30 36.41 -37.02
CA LEU A 5 38.99 36.35 -35.74
C LEU A 5 38.52 35.12 -34.96
N ARG A 6 39.37 34.10 -34.99
CA ARG A 6 39.39 32.95 -34.09
C ARG A 6 40.16 33.36 -32.84
N THR A 7 39.64 33.09 -31.63
CA THR A 7 40.54 32.85 -30.48
C THR A 7 39.87 32.01 -29.37
N ALA A 8 40.61 30.97 -28.99
CA ALA A 8 40.64 30.26 -27.71
C ALA A 8 39.39 29.48 -27.22
N ALA A 9 39.34 28.21 -27.61
CA ALA A 9 38.72 27.15 -26.82
C ALA A 9 39.59 26.84 -25.59
N GLY A 10 39.07 27.08 -24.39
CA GLY A 10 39.66 26.68 -23.12
C GLY A 10 39.30 25.23 -22.80
N THR A 11 40.26 24.33 -22.99
CA THR A 11 40.18 22.91 -22.62
C THR A 11 40.34 22.75 -21.11
N ILE A 12 39.22 22.63 -20.38
CA ILE A 12 39.25 22.17 -18.98
C ILE A 12 39.17 20.65 -18.99
N GLY A 13 40.34 20.01 -18.89
CA GLY A 13 40.47 18.58 -18.69
C GLY A 13 39.95 18.15 -17.32
N SER A 14 38.70 17.71 -17.27
CA SER A 14 38.14 16.99 -16.13
C SER A 14 38.55 15.52 -16.23
N GLN A 15 39.60 15.15 -15.51
CA GLN A 15 40.03 13.76 -15.35
C GLN A 15 38.95 12.94 -14.64
N CYS A 16 38.21 12.13 -15.40
CA CYS A 16 37.40 11.04 -14.87
C CYS A 16 38.34 9.99 -14.25
N ARG A 17 38.29 9.83 -12.92
CA ARG A 17 38.88 8.66 -12.25
C ARG A 17 37.87 7.51 -12.28
N PRO A 18 38.15 6.38 -12.95
CA PRO A 18 37.37 5.17 -12.77
C PRO A 18 37.76 4.53 -11.43
N ILE A 19 36.81 4.45 -10.49
CA ILE A 19 36.96 3.60 -9.31
C ILE A 19 36.67 2.16 -9.77
N CYS A 20 37.74 1.47 -10.14
CA CYS A 20 37.76 0.01 -10.21
C CYS A 20 37.74 -0.54 -8.78
N PHE A 21 36.64 -1.16 -8.36
CA PHE A 21 36.67 -2.20 -7.35
C PHE A 21 36.21 -3.51 -8.00
N SER A 22 37.19 -4.17 -8.61
CA SER A 22 37.17 -5.60 -8.86
C SER A 22 37.66 -6.28 -7.58
N SER A 23 36.78 -7.02 -6.93
CA SER A 23 37.19 -8.12 -6.06
C SER A 23 36.08 -9.16 -6.03
N TYR A 24 36.15 -10.05 -7.01
CA TYR A 24 35.63 -11.40 -6.90
C TYR A 24 36.23 -12.05 -5.68
N LEU A 25 35.44 -12.33 -4.63
CA LEU A 25 35.77 -13.39 -3.67
C LEU A 25 34.49 -14.10 -3.22
N LEU A 26 34.39 -15.33 -3.71
CA LEU A 26 33.88 -16.55 -3.10
C LEU A 26 32.51 -16.51 -2.42
N TYR A 27 31.54 -17.08 -3.14
CA TYR A 27 30.47 -17.86 -2.53
C TYR A 27 31.08 -19.08 -1.83
N PRO A 28 30.88 -19.30 -0.51
CA PRO A 28 31.01 -20.62 0.06
C PRO A 28 29.78 -21.44 -0.33
N ALA A 29 30.05 -22.51 -1.09
CA ALA A 29 29.12 -23.57 -1.43
C ALA A 29 28.45 -24.15 -0.18
N ALA A 30 27.19 -24.55 -0.33
CA ALA A 30 26.46 -25.34 0.64
C ALA A 30 26.96 -26.80 0.65
N PRO A 31 27.24 -27.33 1.84
CA PRO A 31 26.93 -28.72 2.16
C PRO A 31 26.06 -28.71 3.44
N HIS A 32 24.98 -29.47 3.58
CA HIS A 32 24.99 -30.91 3.70
C HIS A 32 23.56 -31.44 3.56
N ILE A 33 23.45 -32.50 2.77
CA ILE A 33 22.33 -33.43 2.75
C ILE A 33 22.10 -33.94 4.17
N ARG A 34 20.94 -33.63 4.77
CA ARG A 34 20.52 -34.25 6.02
C ARG A 34 20.06 -35.67 5.71
N THR A 35 20.84 -36.65 6.13
CA THR A 35 20.44 -38.05 6.18
C THR A 35 19.26 -38.18 7.14
N PHE A 36 18.14 -38.71 6.66
CA PHE A 36 17.02 -39.09 7.51
C PHE A 36 17.40 -40.38 8.24
N VAL A 37 17.74 -40.26 9.52
CA VAL A 37 17.85 -41.41 10.41
C VAL A 37 16.42 -41.89 10.71
N THR A 38 16.08 -43.09 10.24
CA THR A 38 14.86 -43.81 10.61
C THR A 38 15.05 -44.41 12.00
N THR A 39 14.56 -43.72 13.04
CA THR A 39 14.44 -44.31 14.39
C THR A 39 13.04 -44.85 14.63
N ALA A 40 13.02 -46.13 14.98
CA ALA A 40 11.95 -47.00 15.47
C ALA A 40 10.69 -46.35 16.07
N ALA A 41 9.55 -46.99 15.79
CA ALA A 41 8.23 -46.70 16.34
C ALA A 41 8.22 -46.76 17.88
N ARG A 42 8.16 -45.58 18.52
CA ARG A 42 7.80 -45.44 19.94
C ARG A 42 6.29 -45.60 20.08
N LYS A 43 5.84 -46.54 20.93
CA LYS A 43 4.47 -46.57 21.45
C LYS A 43 4.22 -45.26 22.21
N THR A 44 3.41 -44.37 21.64
CA THR A 44 2.95 -43.16 22.33
C THR A 44 1.89 -43.56 23.35
N THR A 45 2.25 -43.59 24.63
CA THR A 45 1.26 -43.47 25.70
C THR A 45 0.69 -42.04 25.60
N VAL A 46 -0.62 -41.91 25.38
CA VAL A 46 -1.30 -40.61 25.34
C VAL A 46 -1.32 -40.07 26.77
N VAL A 47 -0.25 -39.39 27.16
CA VAL A 47 -0.24 -38.59 28.38
C VAL A 47 -0.94 -37.29 28.03
N ASN A 48 -2.20 -37.17 28.46
CA ASN A 48 -2.92 -35.90 28.35
C ASN A 48 -2.11 -34.83 29.09
N PRO A 49 -1.78 -33.69 28.45
CA PRO A 49 -0.92 -32.70 29.05
C PRO A 49 -1.61 -32.05 30.26
N ALA A 50 -0.84 -31.71 31.29
CA ALA A 50 -1.33 -31.27 32.61
C ALA A 50 -2.23 -30.01 32.60
N TRP A 51 -2.35 -29.33 31.47
CA TRP A 51 -3.26 -28.18 31.28
C TRP A 51 -4.68 -28.58 30.87
N VAL A 52 -4.92 -29.85 30.51
CA VAL A 52 -6.27 -30.40 30.30
C VAL A 52 -6.88 -30.66 31.68
N LYS A 53 -7.34 -29.58 32.33
CA LYS A 53 -8.11 -29.67 33.57
C LYS A 53 -9.46 -30.30 33.25
N THR A 54 -9.80 -31.38 33.93
CA THR A 54 -11.16 -31.95 33.92
C THR A 54 -12.11 -30.85 34.40
N SER A 55 -13.03 -30.41 33.54
CA SER A 55 -14.01 -29.36 33.87
C SER A 55 -14.71 -29.73 35.17
N THR A 56 -14.68 -28.83 36.15
CA THR A 56 -15.42 -29.02 37.40
C THR A 56 -16.93 -28.96 37.13
N GLU A 57 -17.75 -29.57 37.98
CA GLU A 57 -19.21 -29.56 37.83
C GLU A 57 -19.79 -28.14 37.71
N SER A 58 -19.14 -27.16 38.36
CA SER A 58 -19.46 -25.73 38.27
C SER A 58 -19.17 -25.14 36.89
N ASP A 59 -18.06 -25.51 36.25
CA ASP A 59 -17.74 -25.09 34.88
C ASP A 59 -18.80 -25.61 33.91
N ARG A 60 -19.20 -26.88 34.06
CA ARG A 60 -20.26 -27.47 33.23
C ARG A 60 -21.59 -26.72 33.38
N ARG A 61 -21.98 -26.35 34.60
CA ARG A 61 -23.20 -25.57 34.86
C ARG A 61 -23.13 -24.17 34.27
N GLN A 62 -21.97 -23.51 34.36
CA GLN A 62 -21.77 -22.19 33.76
C GLN A 62 -21.80 -22.25 32.23
N TRP A 63 -21.17 -23.26 31.63
CA TRP A 63 -21.25 -23.52 30.19
C TRP A 63 -22.67 -23.84 29.75
N ASN A 64 -23.41 -24.64 30.52
CA ASN A 64 -24.82 -24.94 30.23
C ASN A 64 -25.69 -23.68 30.33
N TYR A 65 -25.44 -22.77 31.29
CA TYR A 65 -26.14 -21.50 31.38
C TYR A 65 -25.83 -20.58 30.19
N LEU A 66 -24.58 -20.51 29.75
CA LEU A 66 -24.19 -19.74 28.56
C LEU A 66 -24.81 -20.31 27.27
N LEU A 67 -24.79 -21.64 27.12
CA LEU A 67 -25.43 -22.33 26.00
C LEU A 67 -26.95 -22.15 26.02
N ASP A 68 -27.56 -22.20 27.19
CA ASP A 68 -29.01 -22.04 27.33
C ASP A 68 -29.44 -20.59 27.12
N THR A 69 -28.69 -19.60 27.62
CA THR A 69 -28.94 -18.18 27.32
C THR A 69 -28.74 -17.87 25.83
N SER A 70 -27.71 -18.42 25.17
CA SER A 70 -27.55 -18.27 23.71
C SER A 70 -28.70 -18.95 22.95
N ASN A 71 -29.10 -20.15 23.37
CA ASN A 71 -30.19 -20.89 22.73
C ASN A 71 -31.56 -20.26 22.97
N ARG A 72 -31.79 -19.62 24.11
CA ARG A 72 -33.00 -18.83 24.39
C ARG A 72 -33.09 -17.59 23.49
N HIS A 73 -31.96 -16.96 23.19
CA HIS A 73 -31.91 -15.87 22.22
C HIS A 73 -32.09 -16.34 20.77
N LEU A 74 -31.66 -17.56 20.44
CA LEU A 74 -31.86 -18.16 19.10
C LEU A 74 -33.28 -18.73 18.89
N LYS A 75 -34.00 -19.10 19.96
CA LYS A 75 -35.35 -19.70 19.89
C LYS A 75 -36.50 -18.71 19.68
N LYS A 76 -36.23 -17.42 19.42
CA LYS A 76 -37.29 -16.40 19.24
C LYS A 76 -37.35 -15.76 17.85
N GLU A 77 -36.98 -16.49 16.81
CA GLU A 77 -37.29 -16.07 15.44
C GLU A 77 -38.01 -17.22 14.72
N GLU A 78 -39.25 -16.95 14.28
CA GLU A 78 -39.94 -17.62 13.16
C GLU A 78 -38.94 -18.06 12.08
N PRO A 79 -39.17 -19.15 11.30
CA PRO A 79 -38.21 -19.65 10.32
C PRO A 79 -37.64 -18.47 9.53
N SER A 80 -36.42 -18.09 9.93
CA SER A 80 -35.84 -16.83 9.49
C SER A 80 -35.79 -16.95 7.98
N LYS A 81 -36.49 -16.05 7.30
CA LYS A 81 -36.62 -15.97 5.83
C LYS A 81 -35.41 -16.62 5.15
N SER A 82 -35.65 -17.43 4.11
CA SER A 82 -34.56 -18.06 3.35
C SER A 82 -33.46 -17.02 3.09
N PRO A 83 -32.17 -17.35 3.20
CA PRO A 83 -31.10 -16.40 2.92
C PRO A 83 -31.33 -15.63 1.61
N GLU A 84 -31.92 -16.27 0.61
CA GLU A 84 -32.36 -15.70 -0.66
C GLU A 84 -33.44 -14.62 -0.49
N ASP A 85 -34.40 -14.81 0.41
CA ASP A 85 -35.46 -13.84 0.70
C ASP A 85 -34.93 -12.65 1.51
N ILE A 86 -33.97 -12.87 2.41
CA ILE A 86 -33.24 -11.79 3.11
C ILE A 86 -32.48 -10.94 2.08
N TRP A 87 -31.79 -11.59 1.14
CA TRP A 87 -31.05 -10.90 0.09
C TRP A 87 -31.97 -10.17 -0.90
N LYS A 88 -33.07 -10.79 -1.34
CA LYS A 88 -34.08 -10.13 -2.18
C LYS A 88 -34.70 -8.93 -1.47
N MET A 89 -34.96 -9.02 -0.18
CA MET A 89 -35.43 -7.89 0.61
C MET A 89 -34.38 -6.76 0.68
N ARG A 90 -33.11 -7.10 0.93
CA ARG A 90 -32.02 -6.12 0.93
C ARG A 90 -31.80 -5.49 -0.43
N GLU A 91 -31.87 -6.27 -1.50
CA GLU A 91 -31.71 -5.75 -2.86
C GLU A 91 -32.79 -4.71 -3.18
N LYS A 92 -34.05 -5.02 -2.85
CA LYS A 92 -35.18 -4.11 -3.05
C LYS A 92 -35.14 -2.88 -2.15
N ASN A 93 -34.75 -3.03 -0.88
CA ASN A 93 -34.85 -1.97 0.11
C ASN A 93 -33.58 -1.12 0.25
N GLU A 94 -32.40 -1.70 0.07
CA GLU A 94 -31.11 -1.02 0.29
C GLU A 94 -30.43 -0.75 -1.05
N VAL A 95 -30.23 -1.79 -1.88
CA VAL A 95 -29.42 -1.68 -3.12
C VAL A 95 -30.06 -0.75 -4.15
N ALA A 96 -31.40 -0.74 -4.23
CA ALA A 96 -32.14 0.12 -5.15
C ALA A 96 -31.84 1.62 -4.97
N TYR A 97 -31.51 2.05 -3.74
CA TYR A 97 -31.25 3.46 -3.42
C TYR A 97 -29.75 3.78 -3.28
N LEU A 98 -28.86 2.81 -3.46
CA LEU A 98 -27.43 3.08 -3.45
C LEU A 98 -27.04 3.92 -4.66
N PRO A 99 -26.14 4.91 -4.49
CA PRO A 99 -25.61 5.65 -5.62
C PRO A 99 -24.93 4.66 -6.57
N ARG A 100 -25.10 4.89 -7.88
CA ARG A 100 -24.46 4.05 -8.89
C ARG A 100 -22.96 3.94 -8.62
N PRO A 101 -22.38 2.73 -8.75
CA PRO A 101 -20.96 2.55 -8.55
C PRO A 101 -20.18 3.48 -9.49
N ASN A 102 -19.08 4.01 -8.98
CA ASN A 102 -18.24 4.95 -9.71
C ASN A 102 -17.78 4.33 -11.03
N ASN A 103 -18.11 5.00 -12.14
CA ASN A 103 -17.58 4.65 -13.46
C ASN A 103 -16.11 5.14 -13.59
N PRO A 104 -15.34 4.68 -14.60
CA PRO A 104 -13.95 5.11 -14.82
C PRO A 104 -13.79 6.62 -15.06
N TYR A 105 -14.87 7.30 -15.41
CA TYR A 105 -14.94 8.73 -15.64
C TYR A 105 -15.31 9.52 -14.37
N SER A 106 -15.70 8.85 -13.29
CA SER A 106 -16.10 9.46 -12.03
C SER A 106 -14.91 10.19 -11.43
N GLY A 107 -15.10 11.48 -11.13
CA GLY A 107 -14.02 12.36 -10.68
C GLY A 107 -12.97 12.71 -11.74
N ARG A 108 -13.22 12.39 -13.02
CA ARG A 108 -12.36 12.75 -14.18
C ARG A 108 -13.13 13.45 -15.31
N SER A 109 -14.39 13.79 -15.07
CA SER A 109 -15.21 14.60 -15.96
C SER A 109 -15.34 16.03 -15.40
N VAL A 110 -15.36 17.02 -16.29
CA VAL A 110 -15.58 18.42 -15.94
C VAL A 110 -16.63 18.97 -16.91
N PRO A 111 -17.79 19.47 -16.42
CA PRO A 111 -18.79 20.07 -17.30
C PRO A 111 -18.27 21.39 -17.87
N VAL A 112 -18.54 21.63 -19.15
CA VAL A 112 -18.24 22.90 -19.81
C VAL A 112 -19.37 23.88 -19.52
N ILE A 113 -19.09 24.90 -18.72
CA ILE A 113 -20.06 25.93 -18.35
C ILE A 113 -19.91 27.12 -19.29
N LYS A 114 -21.02 27.62 -19.85
CA LYS A 114 -21.05 28.83 -20.71
C LYS A 114 -20.11 28.76 -21.93
N GLY A 115 -19.91 27.57 -22.50
CA GLY A 115 -19.04 27.38 -23.67
C GLY A 115 -17.54 27.60 -23.41
N GLN A 116 -17.11 27.81 -22.15
CA GLN A 116 -15.70 28.08 -21.82
C GLN A 116 -14.89 26.78 -21.75
N VAL A 117 -14.53 26.24 -22.91
CA VAL A 117 -13.80 24.96 -23.04
C VAL A 117 -12.39 25.05 -22.45
N SER A 118 -11.69 26.17 -22.63
CA SER A 118 -10.32 26.36 -22.13
C SER A 118 -10.23 26.23 -20.60
N VAL A 119 -11.16 26.85 -19.87
CA VAL A 119 -11.24 26.78 -18.41
C VAL A 119 -11.55 25.35 -17.95
N ALA A 120 -12.50 24.68 -18.60
CA ALA A 120 -12.84 23.29 -18.30
C ALA A 120 -11.65 22.34 -18.52
N LEU A 121 -10.91 22.52 -19.63
CA LEU A 121 -9.71 21.73 -19.92
C LEU A 121 -8.59 21.97 -18.89
N ASN A 122 -8.37 23.21 -18.45
CA ASN A 122 -7.35 23.50 -17.43
C ASN A 122 -7.72 22.88 -16.07
N LYS A 123 -9.01 22.93 -15.70
CA LYS A 123 -9.53 22.24 -14.51
C LYS A 123 -9.32 20.73 -14.62
N LEU A 124 -9.68 20.14 -15.77
CA LEU A 124 -9.48 18.71 -16.02
C LEU A 124 -8.01 18.31 -15.92
N LYS A 125 -7.09 19.09 -16.51
CA LYS A 125 -5.63 18.87 -16.39
C LYS A 125 -5.18 18.89 -14.93
N GLY A 126 -5.67 19.83 -14.13
CA GLY A 126 -5.38 19.91 -12.70
C GLY A 126 -5.84 18.67 -11.95
N ILE A 127 -7.08 18.23 -12.17
CA ILE A 127 -7.66 17.03 -11.57
C ILE A 127 -6.83 15.78 -11.91
N LEU A 128 -6.46 15.60 -13.18
CA LEU A 128 -5.64 14.46 -13.62
C LEU A 128 -4.23 14.48 -13.02
N SER A 129 -3.69 15.68 -12.76
CA SER A 129 -2.39 15.84 -12.08
C SER A 129 -2.46 15.49 -10.60
N ILE A 130 -3.49 15.96 -9.88
CA ILE A 130 -3.70 15.67 -8.46
C ILE A 130 -3.89 14.16 -8.25
N ASN A 131 -4.72 13.54 -9.09
CA ASN A 131 -4.95 12.09 -9.08
C ASN A 131 -3.76 11.27 -9.64
N ALA A 132 -2.68 11.95 -10.06
CA ALA A 132 -1.47 11.36 -10.64
C ALA A 132 -1.71 10.39 -11.81
N VAL A 133 -2.82 10.54 -12.55
CA VAL A 133 -3.24 9.60 -13.60
C VAL A 133 -2.18 9.47 -14.68
N ARG A 134 -1.67 10.61 -15.17
CA ARG A 134 -0.67 10.64 -16.23
C ARG A 134 0.65 9.99 -15.82
N GLN A 135 1.12 10.29 -14.61
CA GLN A 135 2.37 9.76 -14.09
C GLN A 135 2.30 8.26 -13.82
N THR A 136 1.13 7.78 -13.40
CA THR A 136 0.85 6.36 -13.18
C THR A 136 0.78 5.63 -14.53
N ASN A 137 0.06 6.18 -15.51
CA ASN A 137 -0.02 5.59 -16.85
C ASN A 137 1.37 5.37 -17.47
N ILE A 138 2.22 6.41 -17.49
CA ILE A 138 3.59 6.34 -18.04
C ILE A 138 4.45 5.30 -17.30
N ARG A 139 4.24 5.14 -16.00
CA ARG A 139 4.98 4.18 -15.18
C ARG A 139 4.51 2.75 -15.42
N ASP A 140 3.22 2.57 -15.65
CA ASP A 140 2.59 1.27 -15.83
C ASP A 140 2.72 0.76 -17.28
N GLU A 141 3.14 1.61 -18.23
CA GLU A 141 3.50 1.21 -19.61
C GLU A 141 4.53 0.06 -19.65
N ARG A 142 5.40 -0.05 -18.64
CA ARG A 142 6.41 -1.12 -18.55
C ARG A 142 6.41 -1.77 -17.17
N HIS A 143 6.68 -3.07 -17.13
CA HIS A 143 6.81 -3.78 -15.86
C HIS A 143 8.05 -3.31 -15.09
N GLU A 144 7.82 -2.80 -13.87
CA GLU A 144 8.87 -2.50 -12.91
C GLU A 144 9.03 -3.65 -11.92
N LYS A 145 10.26 -4.15 -11.76
CA LYS A 145 10.59 -5.19 -10.78
C LYS A 145 10.20 -4.75 -9.36
N LYS A 146 9.72 -5.69 -8.55
CA LYS A 146 9.23 -5.42 -7.17
C LYS A 146 10.27 -4.73 -6.28
N GLY A 147 11.55 -5.10 -6.37
CA GLY A 147 12.65 -4.49 -5.62
C GLY A 147 12.86 -3.02 -5.99
N GLU A 148 12.96 -2.73 -7.28
CA GLU A 148 13.09 -1.37 -7.81
C GLU A 148 11.90 -0.48 -7.41
N LYS A 149 10.67 -1.01 -7.51
CA LYS A 149 9.46 -0.31 -7.08
C LYS A 149 9.53 0.09 -5.61
N ARG A 150 10.02 -0.79 -4.73
CA ARG A 150 10.18 -0.52 -3.29
C ARG A 150 11.24 0.55 -3.04
N ASN A 151 12.40 0.43 -3.69
CA ASN A 151 13.50 1.39 -3.58
C ASN A 151 13.06 2.79 -4.03
N ARG A 152 12.42 2.89 -5.21
CA ARG A 152 11.86 4.15 -5.71
C ARG A 152 10.87 4.76 -4.74
N LEU A 153 9.90 3.99 -4.22
CA LEU A 153 8.91 4.50 -3.28
C LEU A 153 9.53 4.96 -1.96
N ARG A 154 10.58 4.26 -1.48
CA ARG A 154 11.36 4.67 -0.30
C ARG A 154 12.03 6.03 -0.54
N SER A 155 12.76 6.18 -1.65
CA SER A 155 13.44 7.43 -2.02
C SER A 155 12.46 8.58 -2.29
N LEU A 156 11.29 8.30 -2.88
CA LEU A 156 10.23 9.29 -3.05
C LEU A 156 9.66 9.77 -1.71
N ARG A 157 9.35 8.85 -0.79
CA ARG A 157 8.88 9.21 0.56
C ARG A 157 9.91 10.06 1.29
N TRP A 158 11.18 9.68 1.23
CA TRP A 158 12.26 10.44 1.86
C TRP A 158 12.38 11.85 1.28
N ARG A 159 12.42 12.01 -0.04
CA ARG A 159 12.48 13.34 -0.70
C ARG A 159 11.29 14.22 -0.32
N ARG A 160 10.08 13.65 -0.23
CA ARG A 160 8.87 14.39 0.20
C ARG A 160 8.98 14.87 1.65
N ARG A 161 9.42 13.99 2.56
CA ARG A 161 9.63 14.34 3.97
C ARG A 161 10.73 15.39 4.11
N PHE A 162 11.86 15.20 3.47
CA PHE A 162 12.97 16.15 3.49
C PHE A 162 12.54 17.53 2.99
N ALA A 163 11.87 17.61 1.84
CA ALA A 163 11.38 18.88 1.31
C ALA A 163 10.37 19.56 2.26
N HIS A 164 9.52 18.79 2.94
CA HIS A 164 8.58 19.32 3.93
C HIS A 164 9.30 19.91 5.14
N GLU A 165 10.29 19.20 5.69
CA GLU A 165 11.10 19.69 6.81
C GLU A 165 11.92 20.93 6.43
N VAL A 166 12.50 20.96 5.23
CA VAL A 166 13.19 22.15 4.71
C VAL A 166 12.23 23.33 4.61
N ARG A 167 11.01 23.15 4.07
CA ARG A 167 10.01 24.23 3.98
C ARG A 167 9.65 24.79 5.36
N LYS A 168 9.43 23.94 6.36
CA LYS A 168 9.15 24.38 7.73
C LYS A 168 10.27 25.23 8.30
N LYS A 169 11.53 24.80 8.12
CA LYS A 169 12.70 25.55 8.59
C LYS A 169 12.83 26.90 7.88
N VAL A 170 12.62 26.94 6.56
CA VAL A 170 12.64 28.18 5.78
C VAL A 170 11.51 29.12 6.20
N GLN A 171 10.31 28.60 6.45
CA GLN A 171 9.18 29.38 6.96
C GLN A 171 9.54 30.04 8.30
N LEU A 172 10.12 29.29 9.23
CA LEU A 172 10.59 29.81 10.51
C LEU A 172 11.65 30.92 10.35
N VAL A 173 12.62 30.74 9.45
CA VAL A 173 13.63 31.77 9.16
C VAL A 173 12.98 33.03 8.60
N ASN A 174 12.02 32.88 7.68
CA ASN A 174 11.28 34.01 7.11
C ASN A 174 10.44 34.73 8.17
N GLU A 175 9.86 34.01 9.13
CA GLU A 175 9.12 34.59 10.25
C GLU A 175 10.05 35.38 11.19
N ILE A 176 11.23 34.86 11.51
CA ILE A 176 12.23 35.59 12.31
C ILE A 176 12.67 36.87 11.60
N ARG A 177 12.96 36.78 10.29
CA ARG A 177 13.33 37.93 9.46
C ARG A 177 12.21 38.98 9.39
N ALA A 178 10.96 38.54 9.24
CA ALA A 178 9.80 39.44 9.19
C ALA A 178 9.57 40.17 10.52
N ARG A 179 9.99 39.57 11.65
CA ARG A 179 9.96 40.20 12.98
C ARG A 179 11.09 41.22 13.20
N GLY A 180 12.09 41.29 12.30
CA GLY A 180 13.13 42.32 12.34
C GLY A 180 14.36 41.98 13.18
N ALA A 181 14.66 40.69 13.37
CA ALA A 181 15.97 40.23 13.87
C ALA A 181 17.04 40.15 12.76
#